data_AF-A0A5J4N7F2-F1
#
_entry.id   AF-A0A5J4N7F2-F1
#
_cell.length_a   1.000
_cell.length_b   1.000
_cell.length_c   1.000
_cell.angle_alpha   90.00
_cell.angle_beta   90.00
_cell.angle_gamma   90.00
#
_symmetry.space_group_name_H-M   'P 1'
#
loop_
_entity.id
_entity.type
_entity.pdbx_description
1 polymer ?
#
loop_
_entity_poly.entity_id
_entity_poly.type
_entity_poly.pdbx_seq_one_letter_code
_entity_poly.pdbx_strand_id
1 'polypeptide(L)'
;MSGDSMDSKPVRISDMVTASEGGLLKLSKEEVCDPNLYYPICLSDVSKRIYRGHCLLINQRDFSPATGQGRRDGTDVDADRVERLFKKLGYSVRRHLNVNRSDMKRILREGVCLRICTCAFSRY
;
A
#
# COMPACT_ATOMS: atom_id res chain seq x y z
N MET A 1 22.38 27.45 -6.36
CA MET A 1 21.83 26.09 -6.58
C MET A 1 21.52 25.53 -5.20
N SER A 2 20.27 25.62 -4.73
CA SER A 2 19.86 25.10 -3.42
C SER A 2 19.54 23.62 -3.55
N GLY A 3 20.22 22.78 -2.78
CA GLY A 3 19.93 21.35 -2.71
C GLY A 3 18.63 21.12 -1.96
N ASP A 4 17.69 20.43 -2.62
CA ASP A 4 16.48 19.91 -1.99
C ASP A 4 16.87 18.77 -1.05
N SER A 5 16.69 19.01 0.24
CA SER A 5 16.83 18.00 1.29
C SER A 5 15.56 17.13 1.30
N MET A 6 15.69 15.90 0.81
CA MET A 6 14.65 14.87 0.71
C MET A 6 14.61 13.95 1.94
N ASP A 7 14.99 14.43 3.13
CA ASP A 7 14.97 13.59 4.33
C ASP A 7 13.73 13.87 5.20
N SER A 8 12.93 12.81 5.42
CA SER A 8 11.95 12.79 6.50
C SER A 8 12.70 12.83 7.83
N LYS A 9 12.52 13.90 8.62
CA LYS A 9 13.06 13.95 9.99
C LYS A 9 12.61 12.68 10.74
N PRO A 10 13.48 11.97 11.47
CA PRO A 10 13.05 10.86 12.30
C PRO A 10 12.10 11.40 13.36
N VAL A 11 10.83 11.02 13.26
CA VAL A 11 9.84 11.34 14.29
C VAL A 11 10.29 10.61 15.55
N ARG A 12 10.58 11.39 16.61
CA ARG A 12 10.89 10.83 17.92
C ARG A 12 9.62 10.17 18.44
N ILE A 13 9.72 8.88 18.75
CA ILE A 13 8.63 8.01 19.25
C ILE A 13 7.93 8.58 20.50
N SER A 14 8.56 9.54 21.19
CA SER A 14 8.01 10.19 22.39
C SER A 14 6.74 11.01 22.16
N ASP A 15 6.46 11.46 20.93
CA ASP A 15 5.54 12.60 20.76
C ASP A 15 4.12 12.27 20.28
N MET A 16 3.79 11.02 19.93
CA MET A 16 2.40 10.64 19.59
C MET A 16 2.03 9.22 20.01
N VAL A 17 1.90 9.00 21.32
CA VAL A 17 1.08 7.91 21.87
C VAL A 17 -0.24 8.53 22.35
N THR A 18 -1.21 8.65 21.45
CA THR A 18 -2.63 8.58 21.82
C THR A 18 -3.19 7.31 21.20
N ALA A 19 -3.72 6.46 22.07
CA ALA A 19 -4.05 5.07 21.82
C ALA A 19 -4.98 4.88 20.61
N SER A 20 -4.58 4.00 19.70
CA SER A 20 -5.49 3.22 18.86
C SER A 20 -5.09 1.77 19.01
N GLU A 21 -6.01 0.95 19.51
CA GLU A 21 -5.85 -0.51 19.58
C GLU A 21 -5.50 -1.06 18.20
N GLY A 22 -4.30 -1.60 18.09
CA GLY A 22 -3.65 -1.94 16.84
C GLY A 22 -2.16 -1.95 17.10
N GLY A 23 -1.71 -2.94 17.88
CA GLY A 23 -0.31 -3.05 18.26
C GLY A 23 0.56 -2.98 17.01
N LEU A 24 1.39 -1.95 16.90
CA LEU A 24 2.44 -1.88 15.90
C LEU A 24 3.31 -3.12 16.14
N LEU A 25 3.37 -4.04 15.17
CA LEU A 25 4.24 -5.21 15.25
C LEU A 25 5.68 -4.69 15.33
N LYS A 26 6.25 -4.71 16.53
CA LYS A 26 7.60 -4.24 16.80
C LYS A 26 8.51 -5.45 16.83
N LEU A 27 9.37 -5.56 15.82
CA LEU A 27 10.41 -6.59 15.80
C LEU A 27 11.34 -6.41 17.00
N SER A 28 11.78 -7.53 17.56
CA SER A 28 12.82 -7.57 18.59
C SER A 28 14.18 -7.21 17.99
N LYS A 29 15.18 -6.91 18.83
CA LYS A 29 16.54 -6.64 18.34
C LYS A 29 17.15 -7.86 17.67
N GLU A 30 16.79 -9.04 18.15
CA GLU A 30 17.26 -10.34 17.67
C GLU A 30 16.65 -10.65 16.29
N GLU A 31 15.34 -10.42 16.12
CA GLU A 31 14.65 -10.58 14.84
C GLU A 31 15.21 -9.64 13.76
N VAL A 32 15.51 -8.38 14.11
CA VAL A 32 16.11 -7.41 13.17
C VAL A 32 17.47 -7.88 12.64
N CYS A 33 18.21 -8.66 13.43
CA CYS A 33 19.52 -9.17 13.07
C CYS A 33 19.49 -10.57 12.41
N ASP A 34 18.33 -11.22 12.31
CA ASP A 34 18.23 -12.55 11.73
C ASP A 34 18.22 -12.48 10.19
N PRO A 35 19.27 -12.98 9.50
CA PRO A 35 19.31 -12.97 8.04
C PRO A 35 18.27 -13.91 7.40
N ASN A 36 17.65 -14.79 8.18
CA ASN A 36 16.60 -15.71 7.74
C ASN A 36 15.20 -15.20 8.10
N LEU A 37 15.05 -13.99 8.65
CA LEU A 37 13.74 -13.43 8.90
C LEU A 37 13.08 -13.04 7.57
N TYR A 38 11.99 -13.72 7.22
CA TYR A 38 11.16 -13.38 6.07
C TYR A 38 9.68 -13.42 6.41
N TYR A 39 8.89 -12.58 5.75
CA TYR A 39 7.43 -12.68 5.80
C TYR A 39 6.99 -13.97 5.10
N PRO A 40 6.13 -14.80 5.71
CA PRO A 40 5.58 -15.98 5.05
C PRO A 40 4.96 -15.60 3.70
N ILE A 41 5.48 -16.20 2.62
CA ILE A 41 4.96 -15.97 1.27
C ILE A 41 3.91 -17.03 0.98
N CYS A 42 2.64 -16.64 1.00
CA CYS A 42 1.56 -17.52 0.57
C CYS A 42 1.57 -17.65 -0.97
N LEU A 43 1.45 -18.88 -1.47
CA LEU A 43 1.32 -19.14 -2.90
C LEU A 43 -0.01 -18.58 -3.42
N SER A 44 0.05 -17.83 -4.51
CA SER A 44 -1.12 -17.30 -5.22
C SER A 44 -1.51 -18.20 -6.39
N ASP A 45 -2.81 -18.45 -6.55
CA ASP A 45 -3.40 -19.10 -7.73
C ASP A 45 -4.49 -18.20 -8.28
N VAL A 46 -4.12 -17.36 -9.26
CA VAL A 46 -5.01 -16.36 -9.85
C VAL A 46 -6.22 -17.03 -10.55
N SER A 47 -6.04 -18.22 -11.12
CA SER A 47 -7.11 -18.99 -11.76
C SER A 47 -8.18 -19.43 -10.75
N LYS A 48 -7.78 -19.70 -9.50
CA LYS A 48 -8.69 -19.99 -8.38
C LYS A 48 -9.08 -18.76 -7.55
N ARG A 49 -8.72 -17.55 -8.00
CA ARG A 49 -8.94 -16.27 -7.28
C ARG A 49 -8.28 -16.23 -5.89
N ILE A 50 -7.16 -16.95 -5.74
CA ILE A 50 -6.30 -16.93 -4.56
C ILE A 50 -5.19 -15.91 -4.84
N TYR A 51 -5.26 -14.75 -4.19
CA TYR A 51 -4.32 -13.66 -4.40
C TYR A 51 -3.32 -13.56 -3.26
N ARG A 52 -2.10 -13.10 -3.58
CA ARG A 52 -1.07 -12.75 -2.59
C ARG A 52 -1.52 -11.63 -1.66
N GLY A 53 -2.40 -10.76 -2.14
CA GLY A 53 -3.00 -9.65 -1.41
C GLY A 53 -3.75 -8.70 -2.33
N HIS A 54 -4.24 -7.60 -1.78
CA HIS A 54 -4.85 -6.51 -2.55
C HIS A 54 -3.84 -5.41 -2.86
N CYS A 55 -3.92 -4.86 -4.07
CA CYS A 55 -3.16 -3.69 -4.48
C CYS A 55 -4.15 -2.59 -4.87
N LEU A 56 -4.25 -1.55 -4.04
CA LEU A 56 -5.04 -0.36 -4.36
C LEU A 56 -4.13 0.63 -5.10
N LEU A 57 -4.42 0.85 -6.39
CA LEU A 57 -3.67 1.76 -7.25
C LEU A 57 -4.47 3.04 -7.47
N ILE A 58 -4.09 4.12 -6.80
CA ILE A 58 -4.73 5.43 -6.98
C ILE A 58 -3.87 6.25 -7.93
N ASN A 59 -4.35 6.43 -9.16
CA ASN A 59 -3.71 7.23 -10.18
C ASN A 59 -4.32 8.63 -10.18
N GLN A 60 -3.67 9.60 -9.53
CA GLN A 60 -4.11 10.99 -9.54
C GLN A 60 -3.41 11.74 -10.69
N ARG A 61 -4.16 12.06 -11.74
CA ARG A 61 -3.66 12.75 -12.95
C ARG A 61 -4.10 14.20 -13.00
N ASP A 62 -5.39 14.42 -12.81
CA ASP A 62 -6.02 15.73 -12.97
C ASP A 62 -6.48 16.25 -11.60
N PHE A 63 -6.18 17.51 -11.30
CA PHE A 63 -6.52 18.15 -10.04
C PHE A 63 -7.55 19.24 -10.24
N SER A 64 -8.31 19.57 -9.19
CA SER A 64 -9.21 20.72 -9.22
C SER A 64 -8.39 22.01 -9.39
N PRO A 65 -8.82 22.95 -10.25
CA PRO A 65 -8.14 24.24 -10.44
C PRO A 65 -7.92 25.00 -9.13
N ALA A 66 -8.85 24.86 -8.17
CA ALA A 66 -8.77 25.49 -6.84
C ALA A 66 -7.55 25.03 -6.02
N THR A 67 -6.94 23.90 -6.36
CA THR A 67 -5.74 23.40 -5.69
C THR A 67 -4.44 24.03 -6.20
N GLY A 68 -4.48 24.73 -7.35
CA GLY A 68 -3.29 25.28 -8.02
C GLY A 68 -2.33 24.22 -8.58
N GLN A 69 -2.69 22.94 -8.54
CA GLN A 69 -1.85 21.85 -9.02
C GLN A 69 -2.06 21.60 -10.51
N GLY A 70 -0.96 21.42 -11.24
CA GLY A 70 -0.98 21.06 -12.65
C GLY A 70 -1.33 19.59 -12.88
N ARG A 71 -1.67 19.26 -14.13
CA ARG A 71 -1.87 17.88 -14.59
C ARG A 71 -0.55 17.09 -14.50
N ARG A 72 -0.63 15.83 -14.09
CA ARG A 72 0.51 14.90 -14.03
C ARG A 72 0.56 14.05 -15.28
N ASP A 73 1.03 14.62 -16.38
CA ASP A 73 1.21 13.86 -17.63
C ASP A 73 2.22 12.71 -17.45
N GLY A 74 1.95 11.56 -18.06
CA GLY A 74 2.76 10.33 -17.92
C GLY A 74 2.33 9.39 -16.79
N THR A 75 1.56 9.85 -15.79
CA THR A 75 1.10 8.99 -14.66
C THR A 75 0.25 7.80 -15.12
N ASP A 76 -0.40 7.91 -16.28
CA ASP A 76 -1.16 6.79 -16.87
C ASP A 76 -0.23 5.64 -17.30
N VAL A 77 0.96 5.97 -17.82
CA VAL A 77 1.98 4.99 -18.20
C VAL A 77 2.56 4.31 -16.95
N ASP A 78 2.78 5.07 -15.88
CA ASP A 78 3.22 4.53 -14.60
C ASP A 78 2.20 3.56 -14.03
N ALA A 79 0.94 3.98 -13.97
CA ALA A 79 -0.15 3.17 -13.44
C ALA A 79 -0.36 1.89 -14.27
N ASP A 80 -0.22 1.94 -15.58
CA ASP A 80 -0.26 0.75 -16.45
C ASP A 80 0.87 -0.24 -16.14
N ARG A 81 2.09 0.27 -15.95
CA ARG A 81 3.27 -0.57 -15.63
C ARG A 81 3.13 -1.21 -14.25
N VAL A 82 2.70 -0.43 -13.26
CA VAL A 82 2.43 -0.91 -11.89
C VAL A 82 1.34 -1.99 -11.92
N GLU A 83 0.21 -1.73 -12.58
CA GLU A 83 -0.90 -2.68 -12.65
C GLU A 83 -0.47 -4.03 -13.27
N ARG A 84 0.26 -3.99 -14.40
CA ARG A 84 0.78 -5.21 -15.04
C ARG A 84 1.73 -5.98 -14.14
N LEU A 85 2.66 -5.29 -13.47
CA LEU A 85 3.62 -5.91 -12.58
C LEU A 85 2.93 -6.57 -11.38
N PHE A 86 2.03 -5.86 -10.70
CA PHE A 86 1.36 -6.40 -9.51
C PHE A 86 0.40 -7.55 -9.83
N LYS A 87 -0.25 -7.54 -11.00
CA LYS A 87 -1.01 -8.71 -11.49
C LYS A 87 -0.09 -9.91 -11.71
N LYS A 88 1.08 -9.71 -12.33
CA LYS A 88 2.08 -10.78 -12.54
C LYS A 88 2.61 -11.35 -11.21
N LEU A 89 2.70 -10.52 -10.17
CA LEU A 89 3.08 -10.92 -8.81
C LEU A 89 1.94 -11.58 -8.00
N GLY A 90 0.76 -11.78 -8.60
CA GLY A 90 -0.36 -12.48 -7.97
C GLY A 90 -1.26 -11.61 -7.07
N TYR A 91 -1.18 -10.28 -7.17
CA TYR A 91 -2.06 -9.37 -6.42
C TYR A 91 -3.40 -9.15 -7.14
N SER A 92 -4.46 -8.95 -6.36
CA SER A 92 -5.73 -8.41 -6.84
C SER A 92 -5.63 -6.88 -6.92
N VAL A 93 -5.33 -6.37 -8.11
CA VAL A 93 -5.17 -4.93 -8.35
C VAL A 93 -6.52 -4.26 -8.60
N ARG A 94 -6.77 -3.13 -7.93
CA ARG A 94 -7.90 -2.22 -8.18
C ARG A 94 -7.38 -0.82 -8.45
N ARG A 95 -7.60 -0.32 -9.67
CA ARG A 95 -7.16 1.00 -10.09
C ARG A 95 -8.29 2.02 -9.98
N HIS A 96 -7.97 3.20 -9.45
CA HIS A 96 -8.87 4.35 -9.37
C HIS A 96 -8.18 5.57 -10.00
N LEU A 97 -8.85 6.24 -10.93
CA LEU A 97 -8.36 7.47 -11.57
C LEU A 97 -9.04 8.67 -10.90
N ASN A 98 -8.26 9.72 -10.61
CA ASN A 98 -8.75 11.03 -10.15
C ASN A 98 -9.78 10.98 -8.99
N VAL A 99 -9.35 10.50 -7.83
CA VAL A 99 -10.22 10.40 -6.65
C VAL A 99 -10.21 11.70 -5.84
N ASN A 100 -11.38 12.12 -5.36
CA ASN A 100 -11.47 13.21 -4.38
C ASN A 100 -11.16 12.70 -2.96
N ARG A 101 -11.06 13.62 -1.99
CA ARG A 101 -10.73 13.29 -0.59
C ARG A 101 -11.74 12.34 0.06
N SER A 102 -13.04 12.52 -0.18
CA SER A 102 -14.10 11.66 0.38
C SER A 102 -14.00 10.24 -0.17
N ASP A 103 -13.81 10.10 -1.48
CA ASP A 103 -13.66 8.81 -2.14
C ASP A 103 -12.37 8.12 -1.74
N MET A 104 -11.25 8.84 -1.64
CA MET A 104 -10.00 8.27 -1.15
C MET A 104 -10.18 7.68 0.26
N LYS A 105 -10.82 8.40 1.18
CA LYS A 105 -11.13 7.89 2.53
C LYS A 105 -12.01 6.65 2.47
N ARG A 106 -13.02 6.63 1.60
CA ARG A 106 -13.93 5.49 1.42
C ARG A 106 -13.20 4.27 0.87
N ILE A 107 -12.43 4.44 -0.22
CA ILE A 107 -11.64 3.39 -0.86
C ILE A 107 -10.66 2.76 0.14
N LEU A 108 -9.97 3.56 0.94
CA LEU A 108 -9.05 3.04 1.95
C LEU A 108 -9.76 2.26 3.05
N ARG A 109 -10.91 2.75 3.54
CA ARG A 109 -11.73 2.02 4.53
C ARG A 109 -12.25 0.69 3.98
N GLU A 110 -12.80 0.71 2.77
CA GLU A 110 -13.25 -0.50 2.09
C GLU A 110 -12.09 -1.47 1.84
N GLY A 111 -10.90 -0.93 1.53
CA GLY A 111 -9.64 -1.65 1.35
C GLY A 111 -9.23 -2.51 2.53
N VAL A 112 -9.36 -1.98 3.75
CA VAL A 112 -9.08 -2.70 5.00
C VAL A 112 -10.04 -3.88 5.20
N CYS A 113 -11.27 -3.77 4.71
CA CYS A 113 -12.30 -4.82 4.85
C CYS A 113 -12.27 -5.85 3.70
N LEU A 114 -11.36 -5.71 2.72
CA LEU A 114 -11.25 -6.68 1.65
C LEU A 114 -10.77 -8.01 2.21
N ARG A 115 -11.69 -8.98 2.27
CA ARG A 115 -11.38 -10.35 2.64
C ARG A 115 -10.42 -10.93 1.60
N ILE A 116 -9.15 -11.01 1.97
CA ILE A 116 -8.23 -11.96 1.36
C ILE A 116 -8.86 -13.33 1.61
N CYS A 117 -9.16 -14.07 0.56
CA CYS A 117 -9.67 -15.43 0.69
C CYS A 117 -8.61 -16.21 1.50
N THR A 118 -8.87 -16.40 2.79
CA THR A 118 -7.97 -17.06 3.72
C THR A 118 -7.89 -18.52 3.30
N CYS A 119 -6.93 -18.81 2.42
CA CYS A 119 -6.54 -20.18 2.16
C CYS A 119 -5.82 -20.65 3.43
N ALA A 120 -6.57 -21.39 4.24
CA ALA A 120 -6.11 -22.26 5.32
C ALA A 120 -5.16 -21.62 6.36
N PHE A 121 -5.76 -21.12 7.44
CA PHE A 121 -5.15 -21.26 8.78
C PHE A 121 -5.19 -22.76 9.15
N SER A 122 -4.45 -23.61 8.43
CA SER A 122 -4.18 -24.96 8.92
C SER A 122 -3.04 -24.79 9.91
N ARG A 123 -3.38 -24.95 11.18
CA ARG A 123 -2.46 -24.99 12.31
C ARG A 123 -1.28 -25.91 11.96
N TYR A 124 -0.07 -25.40 12.09
CA TYR A 124 1.05 -26.20 12.57
C TYR A 124 1.15 -25.97 14.07
#